data_AF-A0A3B9LN46-F1
#
_entry.id   AF-A0A3B9LN46-F1
#
_cell.length_a   1.000
_cell.length_b   1.000
_cell.length_c   1.000
_cell.angle_alpha   90.00
_cell.angle_beta   90.00
_cell.angle_gamma   90.00
#
_symmetry.space_group_name_H-M   'P 1'
#
loop_
_entity.id
_entity.type
_entity.pdbx_description
1 polymer ?
#
loop_
_entity_poly.entity_id
_entity_poly.type
_entity_poly.pdbx_seq_one_letter_code
_entity_poly.pdbx_strand_id
1 'polypeptide(L)'
;MSKSRTIRRDFHSLEKRRFRAARLLEKGFSQAEVARRVGVHRQSVNRWARTLEREGIGGLNKAGRAGRKPRLSVEDFAALEQGLAAGPQACGYPTALWTSQRVAHLIEQQSGVKYHPDHVCRILAKLHWSCQRPVGRALERNETAIARWKKRRWPEIKKKRAPKAVPSSSSMKAG
;
A
#
# COMPACT_ATOMS: atom_id res chain seq x y z
N MET A 1 4.59 24.87 -1.83
CA MET A 1 3.67 23.91 -2.50
C MET A 1 2.67 23.36 -1.49
N SER A 2 1.43 23.85 -1.51
CA SER A 2 0.37 23.43 -0.58
C SER A 2 -0.11 22.01 -0.91
N LYS A 3 -0.01 21.10 0.06
CA LYS A 3 -0.55 19.74 -0.02
C LYS A 3 -2.06 19.83 -0.21
N SER A 4 -2.56 19.46 -1.39
CA SER A 4 -3.98 19.33 -1.65
C SER A 4 -4.54 18.23 -0.73
N ARG A 5 -5.20 18.64 0.36
CA ARG A 5 -5.82 17.75 1.34
C ARG A 5 -6.94 17.04 0.59
N THR A 6 -6.74 15.77 0.22
CA THR A 6 -7.80 14.95 -0.39
C THR A 6 -8.98 14.92 0.57
N ILE A 7 -10.02 15.71 0.32
CA ILE A 7 -11.24 15.71 1.12
C ILE A 7 -11.90 14.35 0.87
N ARG A 8 -11.69 13.41 1.80
CA ARG A 8 -12.39 12.12 1.82
C ARG A 8 -13.88 12.45 1.94
N ARG A 9 -14.65 12.21 0.87
CA ARG A 9 -16.10 12.42 0.88
C ARG A 9 -16.71 11.48 1.91
N ASP A 10 -17.28 12.06 2.97
CA ASP A 10 -18.00 11.30 3.98
C ASP A 10 -19.38 10.92 3.44
N PHE A 11 -19.48 9.69 2.92
CA PHE A 11 -20.70 9.15 2.36
C PHE A 11 -21.84 9.05 3.38
N HIS A 12 -21.53 8.80 4.65
CA HIS A 12 -22.53 8.69 5.70
C HIS A 12 -23.13 10.06 6.03
N SER A 13 -22.29 11.10 6.11
CA SER A 13 -22.78 12.48 6.26
C SER A 13 -23.61 12.96 5.06
N LEU A 14 -23.23 12.57 3.83
CA LEU A 14 -24.01 12.89 2.63
C LEU A 14 -25.37 12.18 2.61
N GLU A 15 -25.45 10.95 3.09
CA GLU A 15 -26.69 10.19 3.21
C GLU A 15 -27.62 10.77 4.29
N LYS A 16 -27.08 11.04 5.49
CA LYS A 16 -27.82 11.74 6.56
C LYS A 16 -28.43 13.05 6.06
N ARG A 17 -27.71 13.78 5.22
CA ARG A 17 -28.20 15.02 4.59
C ARG A 17 -29.37 14.77 3.65
N ARG A 18 -29.33 13.72 2.82
CA ARG A 18 -30.45 13.33 1.94
C ARG A 18 -31.70 12.98 2.75
N PHE A 19 -31.56 12.20 3.82
CA PHE A 19 -32.70 11.86 4.67
C PHE A 19 -33.26 13.07 5.42
N ARG A 20 -32.40 13.98 5.88
CA ARG A 20 -32.87 15.25 6.47
C ARG A 20 -33.69 16.06 5.45
N ALA A 21 -33.24 16.11 4.19
CA ALA A 21 -33.99 16.77 3.13
C ALA A 21 -35.33 16.09 2.85
N ALA A 22 -35.37 14.75 2.80
CA ALA A 22 -36.59 13.97 2.60
C ALA A 22 -37.64 14.27 3.68
N ARG A 23 -37.25 14.24 4.96
CA ARG A 23 -38.14 14.57 6.10
C ARG A 23 -38.69 15.99 6.04
N LEU A 24 -37.94 16.93 5.46
CA LEU A 24 -38.43 18.31 5.30
C LEU A 24 -39.40 18.40 4.12
N LEU A 25 -39.17 17.66 3.04
CA LEU A 25 -40.11 17.59 1.91
C LEU A 25 -41.43 16.94 2.34
N GLU A 26 -41.40 15.87 3.13
CA GLU A 26 -42.59 15.22 3.70
C GLU A 26 -43.40 16.16 4.61
N LYS A 27 -42.74 17.10 5.28
CA LYS A 27 -43.39 18.14 6.10
C LYS A 27 -43.98 19.29 5.25
N GLY A 28 -43.90 19.23 3.92
CA GLY A 28 -44.45 20.24 3.01
C GLY A 28 -43.56 21.45 2.77
N PHE A 29 -42.29 21.46 3.21
CA PHE A 29 -41.40 22.59 2.94
C PHE A 29 -41.05 22.68 1.45
N SER A 30 -40.96 23.90 0.91
CA SER A 30 -40.57 24.13 -0.48
C SER A 30 -39.14 23.65 -0.75
N GLN A 31 -38.87 23.15 -1.97
CA GLN A 31 -37.54 22.65 -2.35
C GLN A 31 -36.43 23.71 -2.14
N ALA A 32 -36.74 25.00 -2.35
CA ALA A 32 -35.80 26.09 -2.15
C ALA A 32 -35.48 26.31 -0.65
N GLU A 33 -36.46 26.13 0.23
CA GLU A 33 -36.26 26.21 1.67
C GLU A 33 -35.49 25.00 2.20
N VAL A 34 -35.83 23.79 1.74
CA VAL A 34 -35.08 22.58 2.08
C VAL A 34 -33.61 22.72 1.69
N ALA A 35 -33.33 23.25 0.50
CA ALA A 35 -31.96 23.49 0.01
C ALA A 35 -31.15 24.38 0.96
N ARG A 36 -31.76 25.49 1.43
CA ARG A 36 -31.16 26.40 2.42
C ARG A 36 -30.90 25.69 3.75
N ARG A 37 -31.88 24.94 4.27
CA ARG A 37 -31.79 24.24 5.57
C ARG A 37 -30.74 23.13 5.60
N VAL A 38 -30.51 22.46 4.47
CA VAL A 38 -29.55 21.33 4.38
C VAL A 38 -28.22 21.70 3.73
N GLY A 39 -28.05 22.96 3.31
CA GLY A 39 -26.79 23.48 2.77
C GLY A 39 -26.40 22.88 1.42
N VAL A 40 -27.36 22.74 0.50
CA VAL A 40 -27.11 22.23 -0.87
C VAL A 40 -27.79 23.09 -1.92
N HIS A 41 -27.41 22.90 -3.18
CA HIS A 41 -28.05 23.58 -4.29
C HIS A 41 -29.49 23.08 -4.52
N ARG A 42 -30.40 23.96 -4.95
CA ARG A 42 -31.83 23.63 -5.21
C ARG A 42 -31.99 22.45 -6.18
N GLN A 43 -31.13 22.34 -7.19
CA GLN A 43 -31.17 21.22 -8.15
C GLN A 43 -30.90 19.85 -7.48
N SER A 44 -30.09 19.80 -6.42
CA SER A 44 -29.87 18.55 -5.67
C SER A 44 -31.15 18.11 -4.96
N VAL A 45 -31.85 19.06 -4.32
CA VAL A 45 -33.13 18.80 -3.66
C VAL A 45 -34.21 18.40 -4.69
N ASN A 46 -34.26 19.05 -5.85
CA ASN A 46 -35.19 18.68 -6.91
C ASN A 46 -34.97 17.23 -7.38
N ARG A 47 -33.71 16.82 -7.56
CA ARG A 47 -33.37 15.44 -7.87
C ARG A 47 -33.83 14.48 -6.77
N TRP A 48 -33.59 14.82 -5.50
CA TRP A 48 -34.02 13.98 -4.38
C TRP A 48 -35.54 13.89 -4.25
N ALA A 49 -36.27 14.97 -4.52
CA ALA A 49 -37.73 14.96 -4.55
C ALA A 49 -38.26 14.00 -5.62
N ARG A 50 -37.74 14.07 -6.85
CA ARG A 50 -38.09 13.13 -7.94
C ARG A 50 -37.75 11.68 -7.59
N THR A 51 -36.60 11.45 -6.96
CA THR A 51 -36.23 10.10 -6.49
C THR A 51 -37.16 9.62 -5.40
N LEU A 52 -37.54 10.48 -4.46
CA LEU A 52 -38.48 10.17 -3.38
C LEU A 52 -39.87 9.81 -3.93
N GLU A 53 -40.36 10.55 -4.93
CA GLU A 53 -41.63 10.27 -5.62
C GLU A 53 -41.60 8.93 -6.36
N ARG A 54 -40.49 8.57 -7.00
CA ARG A 54 -40.37 7.36 -7.84
C ARG A 54 -40.04 6.09 -7.05
N GLU A 55 -39.14 6.19 -6.08
CA GLU A 55 -38.49 5.04 -5.42
C GLU A 55 -38.70 5.04 -3.90
N GLY A 56 -39.46 6.01 -3.37
CA GLY A 56 -39.62 6.22 -1.94
C GLY A 56 -38.31 6.62 -1.27
N ILE A 57 -38.31 6.58 0.08
CA ILE A 57 -37.13 6.95 0.87
C ILE A 57 -35.93 6.02 0.61
N GLY A 58 -36.22 4.79 0.14
CA GLY A 58 -35.23 3.80 -0.25
C GLY A 58 -34.34 4.26 -1.41
N GLY A 59 -34.86 5.04 -2.36
CA GLY A 59 -34.07 5.58 -3.49
C GLY A 59 -33.03 6.62 -3.06
N LEU A 60 -33.15 7.18 -1.86
CA LEU A 60 -32.17 8.12 -1.29
C LEU A 60 -31.03 7.42 -0.54
N ASN A 61 -31.15 6.11 -0.30
CA ASN A 61 -30.06 5.27 0.19
C ASN A 61 -28.86 5.38 -0.76
N LYS A 62 -27.65 5.48 -0.20
CA LYS A 62 -26.35 5.35 -0.89
C LYS A 62 -26.36 5.70 -2.38
N ALA A 63 -26.08 6.96 -2.71
CA ALA A 63 -25.34 7.19 -3.95
C ALA A 63 -24.08 6.33 -3.87
N GLY A 64 -23.99 5.29 -4.69
CA GLY A 64 -22.88 4.34 -4.66
C GLY A 64 -21.53 5.05 -4.71
N ARG A 65 -20.46 4.31 -4.36
CA ARG A 65 -19.08 4.83 -4.39
C ARG A 65 -18.86 5.63 -5.67
N ALA A 66 -18.57 6.92 -5.54
CA ALA A 66 -18.23 7.75 -6.68
C ALA A 66 -16.86 7.31 -7.21
N GLY A 67 -16.80 6.91 -8.49
CA GLY A 67 -15.58 6.52 -9.18
C GLY A 67 -15.65 5.15 -9.84
N ARG A 68 -14.58 4.78 -10.56
CA ARG A 68 -14.46 3.50 -11.26
C ARG A 68 -14.57 2.35 -10.23
N LYS A 69 -15.42 1.36 -10.53
CA LYS A 69 -15.50 0.13 -9.74
C LYS A 69 -14.10 -0.51 -9.65
N PRO A 70 -13.73 -1.13 -8.51
CA PRO A 70 -12.52 -1.95 -8.45
C PRO A 70 -12.51 -2.95 -9.60
N ARG A 71 -11.36 -3.18 -10.24
CA ARG A 71 -11.26 -4.19 -11.30
C ARG A 71 -11.19 -5.61 -10.74
N LEU A 72 -10.86 -5.76 -9.45
CA LEU A 72 -10.85 -7.04 -8.75
C LEU A 72 -12.13 -7.17 -7.91
N SER A 73 -12.75 -8.34 -8.00
CA SER A 73 -13.88 -8.79 -7.18
C SER A 73 -13.42 -9.13 -5.76
N VAL A 74 -14.36 -9.44 -4.87
CA VAL A 74 -14.03 -9.86 -3.49
C VAL A 74 -13.37 -11.24 -3.53
N GLU A 75 -13.85 -12.09 -4.43
CA GLU A 75 -13.37 -13.43 -4.70
C GLU A 75 -11.93 -13.40 -5.24
N ASP A 76 -11.62 -12.45 -6.13
CA ASP A 76 -10.26 -12.26 -6.64
C ASP A 76 -9.28 -11.85 -5.53
N PHE A 77 -9.73 -11.01 -4.60
CA PHE A 77 -8.91 -10.63 -3.45
C PHE A 77 -8.63 -11.82 -2.52
N ALA A 78 -9.62 -12.68 -2.29
CA ALA A 78 -9.47 -13.89 -1.49
C ALA A 78 -8.51 -14.90 -2.15
N ALA A 79 -8.66 -15.12 -3.47
CA ALA A 79 -7.76 -15.99 -4.23
C ALA A 79 -6.31 -15.45 -4.24
N LEU A 80 -6.15 -14.13 -4.38
CA LEU A 80 -4.86 -13.47 -4.32
C LEU A 80 -4.20 -13.66 -2.95
N GLU A 81 -4.95 -13.48 -1.87
CA GLU A 81 -4.43 -13.67 -0.50
C GLU A 81 -3.97 -15.11 -0.24
N GLN A 82 -4.74 -16.10 -0.71
CA GLN A 82 -4.36 -17.51 -0.64
C GLN A 82 -3.06 -17.79 -1.42
N GLY A 83 -2.95 -17.26 -2.64
CA GLY A 83 -1.74 -17.41 -3.45
C GLY A 83 -0.52 -16.75 -2.82
N LEU A 84 -0.68 -15.55 -2.27
CA LEU A 84 0.38 -14.83 -1.57
C LEU A 84 0.87 -15.59 -0.33
N ALA A 85 -0.06 -16.19 0.44
CA ALA A 85 0.23 -16.97 1.63
C ALA A 85 0.94 -18.31 1.32
N ALA A 86 0.55 -18.98 0.21
CA ALA A 86 1.23 -20.18 -0.27
C ALA A 86 2.69 -19.90 -0.70
N GLY A 87 2.98 -18.65 -1.05
CA GLY A 87 4.30 -18.17 -1.39
C GLY A 87 4.67 -18.40 -2.86
N PRO A 88 5.72 -17.71 -3.35
CA PRO A 88 6.00 -17.69 -4.79
C PRO A 88 6.34 -19.06 -5.37
N GLN A 89 7.00 -19.92 -4.60
CA GLN A 89 7.41 -21.24 -5.07
C GLN A 89 6.22 -22.17 -5.30
N ALA A 90 5.19 -22.09 -4.45
CA ALA A 90 3.94 -22.80 -4.66
C ALA A 90 3.20 -22.32 -5.92
N CYS A 91 3.40 -21.06 -6.31
CA CYS A 91 2.91 -20.49 -7.57
C CYS A 91 3.85 -20.72 -8.77
N GLY A 92 4.87 -21.59 -8.65
CA GLY A 92 5.77 -21.96 -9.74
C GLY A 92 6.95 -21.01 -9.98
N TYR A 93 7.21 -20.06 -9.08
CA TYR A 93 8.37 -19.16 -9.20
C TYR A 93 9.65 -19.77 -8.61
N PRO A 94 10.83 -19.49 -9.19
CA PRO A 94 12.08 -20.14 -8.78
C PRO A 94 12.64 -19.66 -7.42
N THR A 95 12.18 -18.52 -6.90
CA THR A 95 12.69 -17.96 -5.64
C THR A 95 11.56 -17.60 -4.70
N ALA A 96 11.78 -17.70 -3.39
CA ALA A 96 10.79 -17.42 -2.33
C ALA A 96 10.41 -15.92 -2.17
N LEU A 97 10.83 -15.04 -3.09
CA LEU A 97 10.58 -13.60 -3.00
C LEU A 97 9.38 -13.17 -3.87
N TRP A 98 8.40 -12.51 -3.27
CA TRP A 98 7.37 -11.79 -4.02
C TRP A 98 7.95 -10.50 -4.61
N THR A 99 7.88 -10.36 -5.93
CA THR A 99 8.13 -9.09 -6.63
C THR A 99 6.82 -8.54 -7.16
N SER A 100 6.73 -7.22 -7.36
CA SER A 100 5.51 -6.61 -7.92
C SER A 100 5.14 -7.19 -9.29
N GLN A 101 6.13 -7.61 -10.09
CA GLN A 101 5.89 -8.30 -11.36
C GLN A 101 5.25 -9.68 -11.17
N ARG A 102 5.75 -10.48 -10.21
CA ARG A 102 5.19 -11.80 -9.91
C ARG A 102 3.77 -11.70 -9.37
N VAL A 103 3.53 -10.72 -8.51
CA VAL A 103 2.18 -10.48 -7.99
C VAL A 103 1.25 -9.95 -9.09
N ALA A 104 1.71 -9.07 -10.00
CA ALA A 104 0.91 -8.68 -11.17
C ALA A 104 0.53 -9.89 -12.03
N HIS A 105 1.50 -10.79 -12.27
CA HIS A 105 1.26 -12.01 -13.02
C HIS A 105 0.28 -12.95 -12.30
N LEU A 106 0.43 -13.15 -10.99
CA LEU A 106 -0.51 -13.94 -10.19
C LEU A 106 -1.94 -13.38 -10.28
N ILE A 107 -2.10 -12.06 -10.18
CA ILE A 107 -3.41 -11.40 -10.33
C ILE A 107 -4.00 -11.67 -11.71
N GLU A 108 -3.19 -11.56 -12.77
CA GLU A 108 -3.62 -11.82 -14.15
C GLU A 108 -4.04 -13.28 -14.33
N GLN A 109 -3.31 -14.24 -13.76
CA GLN A 109 -3.66 -15.67 -13.83
C GLN A 109 -4.96 -16.01 -13.10
N GLN A 110 -5.21 -15.39 -11.94
CA GLN A 110 -6.38 -15.72 -11.11
C GLN A 110 -7.66 -15.00 -11.54
N SER A 111 -7.56 -13.76 -12.00
CA SER A 111 -8.73 -12.91 -12.30
C SER A 111 -8.85 -12.49 -13.77
N GLY A 112 -7.85 -12.77 -14.60
CA GLY A 112 -7.76 -12.25 -15.97
C GLY A 112 -7.50 -10.74 -16.07
N VAL A 113 -7.29 -10.06 -14.94
CA VAL A 113 -7.14 -8.61 -14.89
C VAL A 113 -5.67 -8.22 -14.88
N LYS A 114 -5.20 -7.67 -16.00
CA LYS A 114 -3.83 -7.15 -16.09
C LYS A 114 -3.64 -5.84 -15.33
N TYR A 115 -2.62 -5.81 -14.46
CA TYR A 115 -2.14 -4.60 -13.79
C TYR A 115 -0.68 -4.30 -14.15
N HIS A 116 -0.35 -3.00 -14.20
CA HIS A 116 1.05 -2.59 -14.21
C HIS A 116 1.69 -2.89 -12.84
N PRO A 117 2.94 -3.41 -12.77
CA PRO A 117 3.61 -3.72 -11.52
C PRO A 117 3.61 -2.57 -10.48
N ASP A 118 3.72 -1.32 -10.92
CA ASP A 118 3.67 -0.14 -10.03
C ASP A 118 2.33 0.03 -9.30
N HIS A 119 1.25 -0.53 -9.84
CA HIS A 119 -0.07 -0.47 -9.22
C HIS A 119 -0.26 -1.57 -8.18
N VAL A 120 0.55 -2.62 -8.21
CA VAL A 120 0.42 -3.79 -7.34
C VAL A 120 0.69 -3.44 -5.89
N CYS A 121 1.63 -2.54 -5.61
CA CYS A 121 1.87 -2.07 -4.23
C CYS A 121 0.60 -1.48 -3.58
N ARG A 122 -0.26 -0.80 -4.36
CA ARG A 122 -1.54 -0.28 -3.85
C ARG A 122 -2.59 -1.37 -3.64
N ILE A 123 -2.49 -2.48 -4.36
CA ILE A 123 -3.37 -3.65 -4.18
C ILE A 123 -2.95 -4.39 -2.90
N LEU A 124 -1.66 -4.68 -2.76
CA LEU A 124 -1.09 -5.32 -1.57
C LEU A 124 -1.36 -4.53 -0.28
N ALA A 125 -1.23 -3.20 -0.31
CA ALA A 125 -1.55 -2.36 0.83
C ALA A 125 -3.02 -2.46 1.28
N LYS A 126 -3.97 -2.71 0.37
CA LYS A 126 -5.38 -2.93 0.72
C LYS A 126 -5.61 -4.29 1.41
N LEU A 127 -4.77 -5.26 1.08
CA LEU A 127 -4.76 -6.58 1.71
C LEU A 127 -3.92 -6.59 3.00
N HIS A 128 -3.41 -5.44 3.45
CA HIS A 128 -2.50 -5.33 4.60
C HIS A 128 -1.17 -6.09 4.42
N TRP A 129 -0.79 -6.40 3.18
CA TRP A 129 0.52 -6.97 2.85
C TRP A 129 1.55 -5.85 2.70
N SER A 130 2.61 -5.90 3.53
CA SER A 130 3.76 -5.00 3.42
C SER A 130 4.88 -5.64 2.61
N CYS A 131 5.63 -4.83 1.87
CA CYS A 131 6.85 -5.29 1.21
C CYS A 131 7.85 -5.85 2.24
N GLN A 132 8.07 -7.16 2.20
CA GLN A 132 9.10 -7.81 3.01
C GLN A 132 10.46 -7.52 2.39
N ARG A 133 11.35 -6.82 3.12
CA ARG A 133 12.74 -6.65 2.70
C ARG A 133 13.48 -7.96 3.00
N PRO A 134 13.95 -8.70 1.99
CA PRO A 134 14.76 -9.88 2.27
C PRO A 134 16.01 -9.46 3.05
N VAL A 135 16.32 -10.20 4.11
CA VAL A 135 17.61 -10.06 4.79
C VAL A 135 18.66 -10.48 3.78
N GLY A 136 19.52 -9.56 3.35
CA GLY A 136 20.56 -9.80 2.34
C GLY A 136 21.59 -10.83 2.80
N ARG A 137 21.22 -12.11 2.78
CA ARG A 137 22.10 -13.25 3.03
C ARG A 137 22.51 -13.82 1.68
N ALA A 138 23.81 -13.83 1.42
CA ALA A 138 24.36 -14.51 0.24
C ALA A 138 24.01 -16.01 0.30
N LEU A 139 23.63 -16.60 -0.83
CA LEU A 139 23.34 -18.03 -0.92
C LEU A 139 24.55 -18.90 -0.57
N GLU A 140 25.75 -18.43 -0.90
CA GLU A 140 27.04 -19.09 -0.61
C GLU A 140 27.51 -18.93 0.85
N ARG A 141 26.71 -18.29 1.70
CA ARG A 141 27.10 -17.97 3.07
C ARG A 141 27.26 -19.24 3.89
N ASN A 142 28.51 -19.66 4.08
CA ASN A 142 28.86 -20.78 4.93
C ASN A 142 29.23 -20.28 6.35
N GLU A 143 28.34 -20.50 7.32
CA GLU A 143 28.53 -20.06 8.71
C GLU A 143 29.79 -20.67 9.34
N THR A 144 30.15 -21.91 8.98
CA THR A 144 31.37 -22.56 9.49
C THR A 144 32.64 -21.92 8.94
N ALA A 145 32.63 -21.50 7.66
CA ALA A 145 33.75 -20.78 7.04
C ALA A 145 33.89 -19.37 7.62
N ILE A 146 32.78 -18.68 7.87
CA ILE A 146 32.74 -17.36 8.51
C ILE A 146 33.27 -17.43 9.94
N ALA A 147 32.81 -18.41 10.74
CA ALA A 147 33.28 -18.61 12.11
C ALA A 147 34.79 -18.91 12.13
N ARG A 148 35.26 -19.78 11.22
CA ARG A 148 36.68 -20.11 11.07
C ARG A 148 37.51 -18.88 10.68
N TRP A 149 37.05 -18.08 9.73
CA TRP A 149 37.74 -16.86 9.30
C TRP A 149 37.81 -15.81 10.42
N LYS A 150 36.71 -15.59 11.15
CA LYS A 150 36.67 -14.71 12.33
C LYS A 150 37.62 -15.15 13.44
N LYS A 151 37.76 -16.46 13.66
CA LYS A 151 38.66 -16.99 14.70
C LYS A 151 40.13 -16.93 14.30
N ARG A 152 40.46 -17.16 13.02
CA ARG A 152 41.84 -17.33 12.56
C ARG A 152 42.40 -16.11 11.83
N ARG A 153 41.72 -15.64 10.79
CA ARG A 153 42.24 -14.59 9.89
C ARG A 153 42.00 -13.19 10.43
N TRP A 154 40.89 -12.96 11.11
CA TRP A 154 40.58 -11.64 11.65
C TRP A 154 41.58 -11.14 12.70
N PRO A 155 42.05 -11.95 13.66
CA PRO A 155 43.10 -11.53 14.59
C PRO A 155 44.44 -11.23 13.91
N GLU A 156 44.82 -12.01 12.89
CA GLU A 156 46.05 -11.79 12.11
C GLU A 156 46.03 -10.44 11.37
N ILE A 157 44.90 -10.12 10.73
CA ILE A 157 44.72 -8.85 10.00
C ILE A 157 44.74 -7.66 10.97
N LYS A 158 44.19 -7.81 12.18
CA LYS A 158 44.20 -6.76 13.20
C LYS A 158 45.56 -6.54 13.88
N LYS A 159 46.49 -7.48 13.76
CA LYS A 159 47.83 -7.35 14.34
C LYS A 159 48.62 -6.30 13.55
N LYS A 160 48.74 -5.09 14.10
CA LYS A 160 49.63 -4.07 13.53
C LYS A 160 51.06 -4.63 13.49
N ARG A 161 51.77 -4.43 12.37
CA ARG A 161 53.19 -4.77 12.29
C ARG A 161 53.96 -3.98 13.35
N ALA A 162 54.89 -4.64 14.04
CA ALA A 162 55.77 -3.97 15.00
C ALA A 162 56.51 -2.81 14.31
N PRO A 163 56.75 -1.68 15.00
CA PRO A 163 57.55 -0.61 14.43
C PRO A 163 58.94 -1.15 14.06
N LYS A 164 59.42 -0.81 12.85
CA LYS A 164 60.79 -1.15 12.44
C LYS A 164 61.77 -0.54 13.45
N ALA A 165 62.76 -1.32 13.88
CA ALA A 165 63.84 -0.85 14.74
C ALA A 165 64.48 0.42 14.15
N VAL A 166 64.80 1.38 15.02
CA VAL A 166 65.44 2.66 14.67
C VAL A 166 66.76 2.44 13.93
N PRO A 167 67.10 3.27 12.92
CA PRO A 167 68.39 3.17 12.25
C PRO A 167 69.52 3.48 13.23
N SER A 168 70.54 2.62 13.27
CA SER A 168 71.76 2.85 14.03
C SER A 168 72.53 4.02 13.41
N SER A 169 72.72 5.11 14.14
CA SER A 169 73.50 6.26 13.69
C SER A 169 74.96 6.07 14.13
N SER A 170 75.86 5.86 13.17
CA SER A 170 77.31 5.85 13.41
C SER A 170 77.83 7.28 13.39
N SER A 171 78.34 7.76 14.53
CA SER A 171 78.97 9.07 14.68
C SER A 171 80.42 9.00 14.18
N MET A 172 80.73 9.69 13.09
CA MET A 172 82.11 9.92 12.66
C MET A 172 82.65 11.17 13.36
N LYS A 173 83.72 11.00 14.17
CA LYS A 173 84.54 12.11 14.66
C LYS A 173 85.46 12.58 13.53
N ALA A 174 85.39 13.87 13.20
CA ALA A 174 86.38 14.53 12.35
C ALA A 174 87.66 14.79 13.17
N GLY A 175 88.81 14.44 12.59
CA GLY A 175 90.15 14.83 13.03
C GLY A 175 90.77 15.74 11.98
#